data_AF-A0A0F8YTS1-F1
#
_entry.id   AF-A0A0F8YTS1-F1
#
_cell.length_a   1.000
_cell.length_b   1.000
_cell.length_c   1.000
_cell.angle_alpha   90.00
_cell.angle_beta   90.00
_cell.angle_gamma   90.00
#
_symmetry.space_group_name_H-M   'P 1'
#
loop_
_entity.id
_entity.type
_entity.pdbx_description
1 polymer ?
#
loop_
_entity_poly.entity_id
_entity_poly.type
_entity_poly.pdbx_seq_one_letter_code
_entity_poly.pdbx_strand_id
1 'polypeptide(L)'
;DGDSVCFIYESAMLHDIGICLTNVPALGCHGDEPYIRHGVLGRQMIEAEGLSLNHARICETHVGAGLTASEIRESKLPLPIRDMLPTSLEEKIVCVADKFYRKTSAGGHVELSVDEVIVSVSGYGQGPSRRFDLWLRELGITG
;
A
#
# COMPACT_ATOMS: atom_id res chain seq x y z
N ASP A 1 15.34 15.58 3.43
CA ASP A 1 16.82 15.66 3.36
C ASP A 1 17.32 14.37 2.70
N GLY A 2 18.62 14.05 2.78
CA GLY A 2 19.16 12.81 2.19
C GLY A 2 18.58 11.54 2.81
N ASP A 3 18.28 11.58 4.12
CA ASP A 3 17.74 10.44 4.84
C ASP A 3 16.28 10.17 4.43
N SER A 4 15.45 11.21 4.27
CA SER A 4 14.09 11.05 3.73
C SER A 4 14.08 10.39 2.35
N VAL A 5 15.00 10.77 1.45
CA VAL A 5 15.05 10.21 0.09
C VAL A 5 15.45 8.73 0.13
N CYS A 6 16.42 8.36 0.96
CA CYS A 6 16.81 6.96 1.15
C CYS A 6 15.64 6.13 1.67
N PHE A 7 14.94 6.63 2.70
CA PHE A 7 13.79 5.95 3.27
C PHE A 7 12.65 5.77 2.25
N ILE A 8 12.34 6.78 1.43
CA ILE A 8 11.33 6.65 0.37
C ILE A 8 11.71 5.56 -0.63
N TYR A 9 12.99 5.53 -1.05
CA TYR A 9 13.48 4.54 -2.00
C TYR A 9 13.38 3.12 -1.43
N GLU A 10 13.90 2.89 -0.22
CA GLU A 10 13.85 1.59 0.45
C GLU A 10 12.40 1.14 0.68
N SER A 11 11.54 2.06 1.13
CA SER A 11 10.11 1.80 1.34
C SER A 11 9.39 1.44 0.04
N ALA A 12 9.69 2.12 -1.07
CA ALA A 12 9.13 1.80 -2.38
C ALA A 12 9.56 0.40 -2.86
N MET A 13 10.75 -0.07 -2.50
CA MET A 13 11.19 -1.43 -2.83
C MET A 13 10.52 -2.50 -1.95
N LEU A 14 10.23 -2.17 -0.69
CA LEU A 14 9.78 -3.14 0.31
C LEU A 14 8.27 -3.22 0.51
N HIS A 15 7.50 -2.18 0.16
CA HIS A 15 6.08 -2.07 0.54
C HIS A 15 5.24 -3.32 0.22
N ASP A 16 5.50 -3.98 -0.91
CA ASP A 16 4.73 -5.13 -1.37
C ASP A 16 5.49 -6.47 -1.23
N ILE A 17 6.52 -6.53 -0.37
CA ILE A 17 7.35 -7.74 -0.19
C ILE A 17 6.52 -8.96 0.26
N GLY A 18 5.44 -8.72 1.00
CA GLY A 18 4.55 -9.77 1.49
C GLY A 18 3.66 -10.42 0.43
N ILE A 19 3.63 -9.91 -0.81
CA ILE A 19 2.81 -10.48 -1.88
C ILE A 19 3.13 -11.95 -2.17
N CYS A 20 4.39 -12.36 -1.95
CA CYS A 20 4.84 -13.73 -2.19
C CYS A 20 4.15 -14.77 -1.28
N LEU A 21 3.57 -14.31 -0.17
CA LEU A 21 2.80 -15.14 0.76
C LEU A 21 1.30 -15.18 0.43
N THR A 22 0.87 -14.50 -0.63
CA THR A 22 -0.53 -14.45 -1.05
C THR A 22 -0.84 -15.34 -2.25
N ASN A 23 -2.10 -15.74 -2.38
CA ASN A 23 -2.59 -16.57 -3.48
C ASN A 23 -3.06 -15.68 -4.65
N VAL A 24 -2.13 -15.26 -5.50
CA VAL A 24 -2.42 -14.52 -6.74
C VAL A 24 -1.67 -15.17 -7.92
N PRO A 25 -2.15 -16.31 -8.45
CA PRO A 25 -1.44 -17.06 -9.48
C PRO A 25 -1.21 -16.27 -10.77
N ALA A 26 -2.11 -15.32 -11.08
CA ALA A 26 -1.95 -14.41 -12.22
C ALA A 26 -0.69 -13.53 -12.13
N LEU A 27 -0.15 -13.32 -10.92
CA LEU A 27 1.11 -12.62 -10.65
C LEU A 27 2.24 -13.59 -10.27
N GLY A 28 2.05 -14.89 -10.45
CA GLY A 28 3.03 -15.92 -10.07
C GLY A 28 3.16 -16.15 -8.56
N CYS A 29 2.21 -15.65 -7.75
CA CYS A 29 2.21 -15.83 -6.30
C CYS A 29 1.31 -17.01 -5.91
N HIS A 30 1.87 -17.95 -5.15
CA HIS A 30 1.23 -19.23 -4.80
C HIS A 30 1.15 -19.47 -3.28
N GLY A 31 1.12 -18.40 -2.49
CA GLY A 31 0.95 -18.52 -1.03
C GLY A 31 -0.48 -18.87 -0.62
N ASP A 32 -0.72 -18.92 0.69
CA ASP A 32 -1.99 -19.39 1.25
C ASP A 32 -2.94 -18.25 1.65
N GLU A 33 -2.45 -17.00 1.65
CA GLU A 33 -3.19 -15.87 2.18
C GLU A 33 -3.93 -15.07 1.10
N PRO A 34 -5.09 -14.45 1.40
CA PRO A 34 -5.77 -13.57 0.45
C PRO A 34 -4.91 -12.33 0.16
N TYR A 35 -4.98 -11.84 -1.09
CA TYR A 35 -4.16 -10.72 -1.57
C TYR A 35 -4.11 -9.53 -0.60
N ILE A 36 -5.24 -9.11 -0.02
CA ILE A 36 -5.30 -7.95 0.88
C ILE A 36 -4.38 -8.05 2.10
N ARG A 37 -3.96 -9.26 2.49
CA ARG A 37 -3.06 -9.47 3.63
C ARG A 37 -1.58 -9.23 3.31
N HIS A 38 -1.19 -9.01 2.06
CA HIS A 38 0.23 -8.81 1.69
C HIS A 38 0.90 -7.74 2.56
N GLY A 39 0.20 -6.65 2.90
CA GLY A 39 0.77 -5.58 3.71
C GLY A 39 1.13 -5.99 5.14
N VAL A 40 0.23 -6.70 5.82
CA VAL A 40 0.50 -7.19 7.20
C VAL A 40 1.51 -8.33 7.23
N LEU A 41 1.55 -9.14 6.17
CA LEU A 41 2.54 -10.20 6.00
C LEU A 41 3.93 -9.60 5.74
N GLY A 42 4.01 -8.59 4.87
CA GLY A 42 5.24 -7.84 4.62
C GLY A 42 5.77 -7.20 5.89
N ARG A 43 4.91 -6.58 6.70
CA ARG A 43 5.29 -6.05 8.02
C ARG A 43 5.92 -7.13 8.90
N GLN A 44 5.30 -8.30 9.00
CA GLN A 44 5.81 -9.42 9.81
C GLN A 44 7.17 -9.92 9.32
N MET A 45 7.38 -9.97 7.99
CA MET A 45 8.67 -10.34 7.41
C MET A 45 9.77 -9.35 7.80
N ILE A 46 9.50 -8.04 7.65
CA ILE A 46 10.47 -6.99 8.00
C ILE A 46 10.79 -7.01 9.50
N GLU A 47 9.80 -7.22 10.36
CA GLU A 47 10.00 -7.36 11.81
C GLU A 47 10.84 -8.59 12.17
N ALA A 48 10.64 -9.72 11.48
CA ALA A 48 11.38 -10.96 11.71
C ALA A 48 12.86 -10.84 11.32
N GLU A 49 13.18 -10.05 10.30
CA GLU A 49 14.55 -9.76 9.86
C GLU A 49 15.26 -8.71 10.75
N GLY A 50 14.57 -8.16 11.75
CA GLY A 50 15.14 -7.16 12.68
C GLY A 50 15.37 -5.78 12.06
N LEU A 51 14.70 -5.49 10.95
CA LEU A 51 14.75 -4.18 10.29
C LEU A 51 13.88 -3.14 11.03
N SER A 52 14.05 -1.86 10.69
CA SER A 52 13.39 -0.77 11.41
C SER A 52 11.86 -0.83 11.32
N LEU A 53 11.20 -0.42 12.40
CA LEU A 53 9.74 -0.35 12.46
C LEU A 53 9.15 0.61 11.40
N ASN A 54 9.92 1.60 10.94
CA ASN A 54 9.47 2.52 9.89
C ASN A 54 9.31 1.78 8.55
N HIS A 55 10.25 0.89 8.19
CA HIS A 55 10.11 0.04 7.00
C HIS A 55 9.00 -1.00 7.17
N ALA A 56 8.79 -1.52 8.36
CA ALA A 56 7.71 -2.47 8.61
C ALA A 56 6.33 -1.82 8.44
N ARG A 57 6.19 -0.54 8.82
CA ARG A 57 4.95 0.22 8.72
C ARG A 57 4.50 0.44 7.29
N ILE A 58 5.40 0.76 6.36
CA ILE A 58 4.99 1.05 4.97
C ILE A 58 4.28 -0.15 4.32
N CYS A 59 4.69 -1.37 4.71
CA CYS A 59 4.06 -2.58 4.22
C CYS A 59 2.56 -2.60 4.54
N GLU A 60 2.11 -2.21 5.72
CA GLU A 60 0.67 -2.27 6.04
C GLU A 60 -0.09 -0.98 5.73
N THR A 61 0.58 0.19 5.67
CA THR A 61 -0.09 1.48 5.46
C THR A 61 -0.40 1.79 4.00
N HIS A 62 0.27 1.15 3.04
CA HIS A 62 0.06 1.39 1.60
C HIS A 62 -1.19 0.70 1.01
N VAL A 63 -1.77 -0.27 1.74
CA VAL A 63 -2.94 -1.01 1.28
C VAL A 63 -4.14 -0.06 1.14
N GLY A 64 -4.71 0.00 -0.06
CA GLY A 64 -5.78 0.93 -0.42
C GLY A 64 -5.32 2.39 -0.44
N ALA A 65 -5.39 3.08 0.69
CA ALA A 65 -4.83 4.41 0.92
C ALA A 65 -4.78 4.62 2.44
N GLY A 66 -4.21 3.62 3.12
CA GLY A 66 -4.40 3.35 4.53
C GLY A 66 -5.83 2.90 4.87
N LEU A 67 -5.96 2.16 5.97
CA LEU A 67 -7.23 1.67 6.48
C LEU A 67 -7.35 1.94 7.99
N THR A 68 -8.49 2.46 8.42
CA THR A 68 -8.81 2.62 9.86
C THR A 68 -9.28 1.31 10.47
N ALA A 69 -9.17 1.17 11.78
CA ALA A 69 -9.72 0.04 12.51
C ALA A 69 -11.24 -0.10 12.31
N SER A 70 -11.96 1.01 12.12
CA SER A 70 -13.41 0.98 11.84
C SER A 70 -13.71 0.43 10.45
N GLU A 71 -13.01 0.93 9.42
CA GLU A 71 -13.16 0.44 8.04
C GLU A 71 -12.85 -1.06 7.95
N ILE A 72 -11.77 -1.52 8.58
CA ILE A 72 -11.40 -2.94 8.62
C ILE A 72 -12.53 -3.76 9.26
N ARG A 73 -13.07 -3.31 10.41
CA ARG A 73 -14.12 -4.00 11.14
C ARG A 73 -15.44 -4.04 10.36
N GLU A 74 -15.87 -2.90 9.83
CA GLU A 74 -17.14 -2.73 9.12
C GLU A 74 -17.16 -3.51 7.80
N SER A 75 -16.06 -3.47 7.05
CA SER A 75 -15.89 -4.23 5.81
C SER A 75 -15.51 -5.70 6.03
N LYS A 76 -15.37 -6.13 7.30
CA LYS A 76 -14.99 -7.51 7.69
C LYS A 76 -13.73 -8.00 6.96
N LEU A 77 -12.75 -7.10 6.80
CA LEU A 77 -11.51 -7.44 6.11
C LEU A 77 -10.73 -8.46 6.95
N PRO A 78 -10.02 -9.41 6.33
CA PRO A 78 -9.19 -10.39 7.03
C PRO A 78 -7.85 -9.76 7.49
N LEU A 79 -7.93 -8.62 8.17
CA LEU A 79 -6.81 -7.84 8.68
C LEU A 79 -6.98 -7.64 10.20
N PRO A 80 -5.89 -7.47 10.96
CA PRO A 80 -5.98 -7.12 12.37
C PRO A 80 -6.70 -5.78 12.54
N ILE A 81 -7.58 -5.69 13.54
CA ILE A 81 -8.40 -4.51 13.79
C ILE A 81 -7.55 -3.43 14.48
N ARG A 82 -6.86 -2.62 13.68
CA ARG A 82 -6.05 -1.47 14.10
C ARG A 82 -5.93 -0.44 12.98
N ASP A 83 -5.58 0.79 13.32
CA ASP A 83 -5.29 1.80 12.30
C ASP A 83 -3.99 1.47 11.57
N MET A 84 -4.09 1.41 10.25
CA MET A 84 -3.00 1.20 9.31
C MET A 84 -2.96 2.40 8.35
N LEU A 85 -2.80 3.60 8.91
CA LEU A 85 -2.79 4.85 8.15
C LEU A 85 -1.35 5.34 7.93
N PRO A 86 -1.00 5.87 6.75
CA PRO A 86 0.25 6.59 6.56
C PRO A 86 0.18 7.91 7.35
N THR A 87 1.26 8.19 8.09
CA THR A 87 1.32 9.29 9.06
C THR A 87 2.36 10.36 8.71
N SER A 88 3.43 9.95 8.03
CA SER A 88 4.51 10.83 7.55
C SER A 88 4.29 11.25 6.10
N LEU A 89 5.00 12.30 5.66
CA LEU A 89 4.98 12.74 4.26
C LEU A 89 5.57 11.64 3.36
N GLU A 90 6.64 11.00 3.81
CA GLU A 90 7.32 9.91 3.10
C GLU A 90 6.39 8.71 2.89
N GLU A 91 5.66 8.29 3.93
CA GLU A 91 4.65 7.22 3.79
C GLU A 91 3.56 7.60 2.79
N LYS A 92 3.06 8.85 2.82
CA LYS A 92 2.05 9.33 1.87
C LYS A 92 2.58 9.33 0.44
N ILE A 93 3.83 9.76 0.20
CA ILE A 93 4.46 9.76 -1.13
C ILE A 93 4.49 8.34 -1.69
N VAL A 94 4.93 7.35 -0.92
CA VAL A 94 4.99 5.96 -1.37
C VAL A 94 3.59 5.41 -1.64
N CYS A 95 2.62 5.69 -0.75
CA CYS A 95 1.22 5.27 -0.96
C CYS A 95 0.62 5.87 -2.24
N VAL A 96 0.90 7.14 -2.53
CA VAL A 96 0.41 7.80 -3.75
C VAL A 96 1.07 7.20 -4.98
N ALA A 97 2.41 7.10 -4.98
CA ALA A 97 3.17 6.56 -6.11
C ALA A 97 2.79 5.12 -6.46
N ASP A 98 2.57 4.25 -5.47
CA ASP A 98 2.14 2.86 -5.66
C ASP A 98 0.84 2.76 -6.50
N LYS A 99 -0.10 3.68 -6.33
CA LYS A 99 -1.39 3.60 -7.03
C LYS A 99 -1.32 3.94 -8.51
N PHE A 100 -0.28 4.61 -8.97
CA PHE A 100 -0.09 4.92 -10.38
C PHE A 100 0.38 3.72 -11.20
N TYR A 101 0.86 2.63 -10.59
CA TYR A 101 1.39 1.48 -11.33
C TYR A 101 0.72 0.18 -10.91
N ARG A 102 0.20 -0.57 -11.87
CA ARG A 102 -0.39 -1.89 -11.64
C ARG A 102 0.43 -2.99 -12.29
N LYS A 103 0.68 -4.07 -11.54
CA LYS A 103 1.34 -5.30 -12.04
C LYS A 103 0.48 -5.99 -13.11
N THR A 104 1.12 -6.49 -14.17
CA THR A 104 0.48 -7.32 -15.19
C THR A 104 0.93 -8.77 -15.08
N SER A 105 0.11 -9.70 -15.59
CA SER A 105 0.42 -11.13 -15.56
C SER A 105 1.62 -11.54 -16.41
N ALA A 106 2.10 -10.65 -17.28
CA ALA A 106 3.31 -10.87 -18.08
C ALA A 106 4.60 -10.39 -17.39
N GLY A 107 4.53 -10.02 -16.09
CA GLY A 107 5.68 -9.50 -15.35
C GLY A 107 6.01 -8.04 -15.63
N GLY A 108 5.10 -7.30 -16.28
CA GLY A 108 5.24 -5.87 -16.55
C GLY A 108 4.42 -5.00 -15.59
N HIS A 109 4.40 -3.70 -15.86
CA HIS A 109 3.54 -2.72 -15.20
C HIS A 109 2.77 -1.90 -16.23
N VAL A 110 1.61 -1.40 -15.81
CA VAL A 110 0.83 -0.40 -16.54
C VAL A 110 0.75 0.83 -15.67
N GLU A 111 1.15 1.96 -16.23
CA GLU A 111 0.95 3.28 -15.63
C GLU A 111 -0.49 3.74 -15.83
N LEU A 112 -1.09 4.29 -14.79
CA LEU A 112 -2.46 4.76 -14.75
C LEU A 112 -2.50 6.28 -14.76
N SER A 113 -3.47 6.85 -15.46
CA SER A 113 -3.83 8.27 -15.33
C SER A 113 -4.44 8.57 -13.96
N VAL A 114 -4.47 9.84 -13.56
CA VAL A 114 -5.08 10.28 -12.28
C VAL A 114 -6.52 9.79 -12.15
N ASP A 115 -7.32 9.89 -13.23
CA ASP A 115 -8.72 9.44 -13.24
C ASP A 115 -8.83 7.92 -13.00
N GLU A 116 -7.99 7.13 -13.66
CA GLU A 116 -7.95 5.67 -13.46
C GLU A 116 -7.53 5.30 -12.04
N VAL A 117 -6.59 6.03 -11.46
CA VAL A 117 -6.18 5.85 -10.06
C VAL A 117 -7.33 6.16 -9.11
N ILE A 118 -8.05 7.26 -9.29
CA ILE A 118 -9.20 7.63 -8.46
C ILE A 118 -10.28 6.54 -8.51
N VAL A 119 -10.58 6.01 -9.70
CA VAL A 119 -11.52 4.89 -9.88
C VAL A 119 -11.03 3.65 -9.13
N SER A 120 -9.74 3.30 -9.26
CA SER A 120 -9.13 2.16 -8.58
C SER A 120 -9.25 2.26 -7.05
N VAL A 121 -8.89 3.41 -6.48
CA VAL A 121 -8.94 3.64 -5.02
C VAL A 121 -10.37 3.63 -4.49
N SER A 122 -11.36 4.07 -5.29
CA SER A 122 -12.78 4.03 -4.91
C SER A 122 -13.33 2.64 -4.59
N GLY A 123 -12.72 1.58 -5.14
CA GLY A 123 -13.05 0.20 -4.81
C GLY A 123 -12.81 -0.19 -3.35
N TYR A 124 -11.95 0.54 -2.63
CA TYR A 124 -11.67 0.31 -1.21
C TYR A 124 -12.66 1.04 -0.27
N GLY A 125 -13.58 1.83 -0.83
CA GLY A 125 -14.59 2.58 -0.09
C GLY A 125 -14.26 4.07 0.05
N GLN A 126 -15.24 4.81 0.59
CA GLN A 126 -15.24 6.27 0.59
C GLN A 126 -14.14 6.90 1.47
N GLY A 127 -13.71 6.21 2.52
CA GLY A 127 -12.63 6.69 3.39
C GLY A 127 -11.28 6.76 2.69
N PRO A 128 -10.78 5.64 2.13
CA PRO A 128 -9.57 5.62 1.30
C PRO A 128 -9.60 6.65 0.17
N SER A 129 -10.72 6.78 -0.57
CA SER A 129 -10.84 7.75 -1.66
C SER A 129 -10.66 9.20 -1.20
N ARG A 130 -11.31 9.59 -0.09
CA ARG A 130 -11.18 10.94 0.45
C ARG A 130 -9.77 11.25 0.91
N ARG A 131 -9.11 10.28 1.57
CA ARG A 131 -7.70 10.43 1.98
C ARG A 131 -6.79 10.60 0.78
N PHE A 132 -7.00 9.80 -0.26
CA PHE A 132 -6.21 9.87 -1.48
C PHE A 132 -6.37 11.21 -2.21
N ASP A 133 -7.60 11.72 -2.37
CA ASP A 133 -7.86 13.04 -2.98
C ASP A 133 -7.16 14.17 -2.20
N LEU A 134 -7.20 14.12 -0.86
CA LEU A 134 -6.48 15.08 -0.02
C LEU A 134 -4.97 15.03 -0.27
N TRP A 135 -4.37 13.84 -0.38
CA TRP A 135 -2.94 13.71 -0.63
C TRP A 135 -2.53 14.17 -2.03
N LEU A 136 -3.33 13.92 -3.05
CA LEU A 136 -3.07 14.46 -4.39
C LEU A 136 -2.98 15.99 -4.34
N ARG A 137 -3.90 16.65 -3.64
CA ARG A 137 -3.88 18.11 -3.43
C ARG A 137 -2.67 18.57 -2.62
N GLU A 138 -2.37 17.89 -1.51
CA GLU A 138 -1.21 18.19 -0.66
C GLU A 138 0.11 18.09 -1.44
N LEU A 139 0.22 17.12 -2.36
CA LEU A 139 1.40 16.88 -3.19
C LEU A 139 1.41 17.68 -4.50
N GLY A 140 0.36 18.45 -4.79
CA GLY A 140 0.25 19.24 -6.02
C GLY A 140 0.06 18.40 -7.29
N ILE A 141 -0.46 17.18 -7.17
CA ILE A 141 -0.76 16.30 -8.30
C ILE A 141 -2.19 16.57 -8.75
N THR A 142 -2.32 17.17 -9.94
CA THR A 142 -3.62 17.45 -10.58
C THR A 142 -3.73 16.62 -11.87
N GLY A 143 -4.95 16.15 -12.17
CA GLY A 143 -5.29 15.56 -13.47
C GLY A 143 -5.36 16.59 -14.59
#